data_AF-A0A8S0PCU6-F1
#
_entry.id   AF-A0A8S0PCU6-F1
#
_cell.length_a   1.000
_cell.length_b   1.000
_cell.length_c   1.000
_cell.angle_alpha   90.00
_cell.angle_beta   90.00
_cell.angle_gamma   90.00
#
_symmetry.space_group_name_H-M   'P 1'
#
loop_
_entity.id
_entity.type
_entity.pdbx_description
1 polymer ?
#
loop_
_entity_poly.entity_id
_entity_poly.type
_entity_poly.pdbx_seq_one_letter_code
_entity_poly.pdbx_strand_id
1 'polypeptide(L)'
;MFTEKIVFALVALGYLRFNSSEFFWVFQFQSSAMVNKPNETMRVIITVFVGFIFGFFIGKSFPILPLMKLNMKSAFVHDSSIVGNKSTGGSTQSTNDISSSKNNTSYSTENQNMNDSSKIWVPSNPKGAERLPPGIVASESDFYLRRLWGKPNEDLTSKPIYLVTFTVGYDQRHNIDAAVKKFSENFTIVLFHYDGRASEWDEFEWSKRAIHVSAKKQTKWWFAKRFLHPDIVAPYDFIFIWDEDLGVEHFVAEEYIKLVKKHGLEISQPGLEPNRGLTWQMTKRRGDCEVHKQTEEKPGWCSDPRLPPCAAFVEIMAPVFSREAWRCVWHMIQNDLVHGWGLDFALQKCVEPAYEKIGVVDAQWIVHQSVPSLGNQGQLDNGKAPWHGVRERCRQEWKMFQTRMADAEKSYYKAMGIDPPNFTDHH
;
A
#
# COMPACT_ATOMS: atom_id res chain seq x y z
N MET A 1 63.28 -4.16 7.40
CA MET A 1 62.42 -5.15 6.73
C MET A 1 60.99 -5.26 7.31
N PHE A 2 60.56 -4.36 8.21
CA PHE A 2 59.19 -4.33 8.78
C PHE A 2 58.37 -3.11 8.32
N THR A 3 59.03 -2.09 7.76
CA THR A 3 58.43 -0.82 7.32
C THR A 3 57.95 -0.84 5.86
N GLU A 4 58.53 -1.68 4.99
CA GLU A 4 58.09 -1.79 3.59
C GLU A 4 56.83 -2.64 3.39
N LYS A 5 56.51 -3.54 4.34
CA LYS A 5 55.29 -4.36 4.28
C LYS A 5 54.02 -3.60 4.69
N ILE A 6 54.15 -2.49 5.41
CA ILE A 6 53.01 -1.66 5.85
C ILE A 6 52.52 -0.75 4.70
N VAL A 7 53.44 -0.27 3.86
CA VAL A 7 53.11 0.59 2.71
C VAL A 7 52.36 -0.20 1.62
N PHE A 8 52.71 -1.46 1.40
CA PHE A 8 51.98 -2.34 0.46
C PHE A 8 50.57 -2.72 0.96
N ALA A 9 50.36 -2.85 2.27
CA ALA A 9 49.04 -3.14 2.83
C ALA A 9 48.07 -1.95 2.70
N LEU A 10 48.56 -0.72 2.83
CA LEU A 10 47.73 0.49 2.72
C LEU A 10 47.31 0.82 1.28
N VAL A 11 48.11 0.46 0.28
CA VAL A 11 47.75 0.62 -1.14
C VAL A 11 46.69 -0.41 -1.57
N ALA A 12 46.69 -1.62 -1.00
CA ALA A 12 45.67 -2.65 -1.28
C ALA A 12 44.31 -2.36 -0.62
N LEU A 13 44.29 -1.65 0.51
CA LEU A 13 43.06 -1.28 1.22
C LEU A 13 42.30 -0.10 0.60
N GLY A 14 42.93 0.69 -0.27
CA GLY A 14 42.29 1.79 -1.01
C GLY A 14 41.35 1.36 -2.14
N TYR A 15 41.29 0.06 -2.47
CA TYR A 15 40.44 -0.47 -3.55
C TYR A 15 39.17 -1.20 -3.06
N LEU A 16 38.95 -1.31 -1.75
CA LEU A 16 37.74 -1.91 -1.19
C LEU A 16 36.81 -0.84 -0.62
N ARG A 17 35.66 -0.72 -1.27
CA ARG A 17 34.57 0.20 -0.91
C ARG A 17 33.89 -0.31 0.37
N PHE A 18 34.26 0.22 1.53
CA PHE A 18 33.56 -0.06 2.79
C PHE A 18 32.50 1.02 3.06
N ASN A 19 31.25 0.57 3.21
CA ASN A 19 30.12 1.37 3.67
C ASN A 19 30.27 1.68 5.16
N SER A 20 29.92 2.91 5.54
CA SER A 20 30.02 3.43 6.90
C SER A 20 28.94 2.85 7.82
N SER A 21 29.21 1.73 8.49
CA SER A 21 28.48 1.33 9.72
C SER A 21 29.19 0.27 10.57
N GLU A 22 30.52 0.16 10.53
CA GLU A 22 31.30 -0.77 11.36
C GLU A 22 32.51 -0.03 11.96
N PHE A 23 32.23 0.97 12.81
CA PHE A 23 33.25 1.74 13.52
C PHE A 23 32.90 1.86 15.00
N PHE A 24 32.58 0.74 15.65
CA PHE A 24 32.40 0.72 17.11
C PHE A 24 32.75 -0.63 17.72
N TRP A 25 33.94 -1.16 17.49
CA TRP A 25 34.58 -2.07 18.44
C TRP A 25 36.10 -2.02 18.27
N VAL A 26 36.80 -2.16 19.39
CA VAL A 26 38.26 -2.29 19.55
C VAL A 26 39.02 -0.96 19.60
N PHE A 27 39.10 -0.36 20.79
CA PHE A 27 40.36 0.09 21.40
C PHE A 27 40.17 0.21 22.92
N GLN A 28 40.26 -0.92 23.62
CA GLN A 28 40.73 -0.92 25.00
C GLN A 28 42.23 -1.24 24.93
N PHE A 29 43.09 -0.30 25.31
CA PHE A 29 44.47 -0.60 25.63
C PHE A 29 44.86 0.13 26.91
N GLN A 30 45.28 -0.67 27.89
CA GLN A 30 45.81 -0.27 29.18
C GLN A 30 47.01 0.68 29.00
N SER A 31 47.01 1.76 29.79
CA SER A 31 48.18 2.59 30.03
C SER A 31 49.23 1.80 30.79
N SER A 32 50.39 1.59 30.18
CA SER A 32 51.64 1.33 30.89
C SER A 32 52.79 1.92 30.08
N ALA A 33 53.31 3.03 30.62
CA ALA A 33 54.68 3.52 30.54
C ALA A 33 55.42 3.47 29.17
N MET A 34 55.73 4.65 28.61
CA MET A 34 57.10 5.17 28.41
C MET A 34 57.29 6.11 27.20
N VAL A 35 57.86 7.28 27.54
CA VAL A 35 58.83 8.08 26.78
C VAL A 35 58.30 9.07 25.71
N ASN A 36 58.22 10.32 26.17
CA ASN A 36 58.16 11.55 25.38
C ASN A 36 59.41 11.70 24.49
N LYS A 37 59.23 11.65 23.17
CA LYS A 37 60.10 12.34 22.21
C LYS A 37 59.23 13.17 21.25
N PRO A 38 59.09 14.49 21.48
CA PRO A 38 58.14 15.32 20.73
C PRO A 38 58.42 15.40 19.21
N ASN A 39 59.68 15.20 18.78
CA ASN A 39 60.07 15.27 17.37
C ASN A 39 59.61 14.08 16.51
N GLU A 40 59.44 12.89 17.11
CA GLU A 40 58.98 11.69 16.37
C GLU A 40 57.47 11.76 16.14
N THR A 41 56.71 12.14 17.17
CA THR A 41 55.25 12.28 17.12
C THR A 41 54.81 13.34 16.12
N MET A 42 55.53 14.48 16.06
CA MET A 42 55.24 15.55 15.11
C MET A 42 55.49 15.11 13.65
N ARG A 43 56.50 14.27 13.42
CA ARG A 43 56.84 13.74 12.09
C ARG A 43 55.80 12.73 11.60
N VAL A 44 55.27 11.89 12.48
CA VAL A 44 54.18 10.95 12.17
C VAL A 44 52.90 11.71 11.83
N ILE A 45 52.53 12.73 12.62
CA ILE A 45 51.33 13.54 12.37
C ILE A 45 51.42 14.27 11.01
N ILE A 46 52.57 14.89 10.70
CA ILE A 46 52.77 15.57 9.41
C ILE A 46 52.67 14.58 8.24
N THR A 47 53.25 13.39 8.37
CA THR A 47 53.24 12.37 7.30
C THR A 47 51.82 11.87 7.01
N VAL A 48 51.00 11.66 8.06
CA VAL A 48 49.59 11.27 7.92
C VAL A 48 48.78 12.38 7.26
N PHE A 49 49.00 13.64 7.65
CA PHE A 49 48.27 14.78 7.09
C PHE A 49 48.61 15.02 5.61
N VAL A 50 49.90 14.91 5.24
CA VAL A 50 50.34 15.05 3.83
C VAL A 50 49.79 13.91 2.98
N GLY A 51 49.77 12.67 3.49
CA GLY A 51 49.18 11.53 2.80
C GLY A 51 47.68 11.70 2.53
N PHE A 52 46.93 12.24 3.50
CA PHE A 52 45.49 12.50 3.37
C PHE A 52 45.20 13.59 2.32
N ILE A 53 45.98 14.67 2.34
CA ILE A 53 45.86 15.76 1.36
C ILE A 53 46.21 15.25 -0.05
N PHE A 54 47.31 14.51 -0.21
CA PHE A 54 47.75 14.00 -1.50
C PHE A 54 46.76 12.99 -2.10
N GLY A 55 46.19 12.10 -1.28
CA GLY A 55 45.14 11.16 -1.69
C GLY A 55 43.84 11.87 -2.11
N PHE A 56 43.45 12.93 -1.42
CA PHE A 56 42.26 13.71 -1.75
C PHE A 56 42.38 14.45 -3.10
N PHE A 57 43.57 15.01 -3.41
CA PHE A 57 43.78 15.71 -4.67
C PHE A 57 43.89 14.74 -5.86
N ILE A 58 44.53 13.58 -5.70
CA ILE A 58 44.55 12.55 -6.75
C ILE A 58 43.13 12.02 -7.03
N GLY A 59 42.30 11.83 -6.00
CA GLY A 59 40.91 11.39 -6.15
C GLY A 59 40.00 12.39 -6.88
N LYS A 60 40.33 13.69 -6.87
CA LYS A 60 39.59 14.74 -7.58
C LYS A 60 40.08 15.01 -9.00
N SER A 61 41.27 14.54 -9.37
CA SER A 61 41.90 14.83 -10.67
C SER A 61 41.63 13.80 -11.77
N PHE A 62 40.93 12.69 -11.47
CA PHE A 62 40.50 11.73 -12.49
C PHE A 62 39.12 12.12 -13.07
N PRO A 63 39.00 12.36 -14.39
CA PRO A 63 37.70 12.54 -15.02
C PRO A 63 36.90 11.22 -14.95
N ILE A 64 35.66 11.32 -14.47
CA ILE A 64 34.69 10.23 -14.47
C ILE A 64 34.38 9.89 -15.93
N LEU A 65 34.85 8.73 -16.40
CA LEU A 65 34.39 8.16 -17.67
C LEU A 65 32.87 7.92 -17.58
N PRO A 66 32.07 8.33 -18.58
CA PRO A 66 30.64 8.12 -18.54
C PRO A 66 30.33 6.62 -18.63
N LEU A 67 29.52 6.15 -17.67
CA LEU A 67 28.96 4.81 -17.64
C LEU A 67 28.25 4.54 -18.97
N MET A 68 28.69 3.50 -19.68
CA MET A 68 28.16 3.07 -20.96
C MET A 68 26.66 2.81 -20.83
N LYS A 69 25.86 3.61 -21.53
CA LYS A 69 24.41 3.50 -21.62
C LYS A 69 24.09 2.19 -22.37
N LEU A 70 23.78 1.12 -21.64
CA LEU A 70 23.29 -0.13 -22.23
C LEU A 70 21.90 0.11 -22.84
N ASN A 71 21.90 0.36 -24.15
CA ASN A 71 20.71 0.40 -24.98
C ASN A 71 20.38 -1.04 -25.39
N MET A 72 19.50 -1.72 -24.63
CA MET A 72 18.97 -3.02 -25.07
C MET A 72 17.92 -2.81 -26.16
N LYS A 73 18.39 -2.80 -27.41
CA LYS A 73 17.59 -3.18 -28.58
C LYS A 73 18.28 -4.33 -29.28
N SER A 74 17.44 -5.24 -29.80
CA SER A 74 17.74 -6.47 -30.56
C SER A 74 18.15 -7.66 -29.67
N ALA A 75 17.74 -8.90 -29.91
CA ALA A 75 16.81 -9.49 -30.87
C ALA A 75 16.50 -10.90 -30.37
N PHE A 76 15.25 -11.33 -30.46
CA PHE A 76 14.93 -12.74 -30.72
C PHE A 76 14.00 -12.77 -31.92
N VAL A 77 14.63 -12.87 -33.09
CA VAL A 77 14.03 -13.36 -34.32
C VAL A 77 14.54 -14.79 -34.46
N HIS A 78 13.65 -15.75 -34.26
CA HIS A 78 13.62 -17.04 -34.95
C HIS A 78 12.18 -17.11 -35.48
N ASP A 79 11.95 -16.70 -36.72
CA ASP A 79 12.08 -17.52 -37.93
C ASP A 79 11.21 -18.79 -37.90
N SER A 80 9.97 -18.62 -38.35
CA SER A 80 9.28 -19.63 -39.15
C SER A 80 8.56 -18.92 -40.30
N SER A 81 9.13 -19.14 -41.48
CA SER A 81 8.68 -18.76 -42.81
C SER A 81 7.21 -19.02 -43.09
N ILE A 82 6.48 -18.03 -43.65
CA ILE A 82 5.59 -18.24 -44.81
C ILE A 82 5.63 -16.99 -45.72
N VAL A 83 6.22 -17.21 -46.89
CA VAL A 83 6.03 -16.54 -48.20
C VAL A 83 4.60 -15.99 -48.35
N GLY A 84 4.29 -14.77 -48.72
CA GLY A 84 4.92 -13.84 -49.65
C GLY A 84 3.77 -13.11 -50.36
N ASN A 85 3.84 -11.78 -50.46
CA ASN A 85 3.60 -11.08 -51.72
C ASN A 85 3.86 -9.58 -51.55
N LYS A 86 4.73 -9.11 -52.42
CA LYS A 86 5.05 -7.71 -52.68
C LYS A 86 3.93 -7.09 -53.52
N SER A 87 3.56 -5.86 -53.18
CA SER A 87 3.28 -4.78 -54.14
C SER A 87 3.29 -3.47 -53.37
N THR A 88 4.43 -2.77 -53.27
CA THR A 88 4.85 -1.65 -54.14
C THR A 88 3.91 -0.45 -54.18
N GLY A 89 4.40 0.66 -53.62
CA GLY A 89 4.51 1.94 -54.35
C GLY A 89 3.48 3.01 -54.02
N GLY A 90 3.97 4.20 -53.68
CA GLY A 90 3.27 5.46 -53.95
C GLY A 90 3.18 6.44 -52.79
N SER A 91 4.19 7.29 -52.65
CA SER A 91 4.13 8.58 -51.95
C SER A 91 3.20 9.56 -52.67
N THR A 92 2.48 10.42 -51.96
CA THR A 92 2.56 11.90 -52.12
C THR A 92 1.75 12.64 -51.05
N GLN A 93 2.19 13.87 -50.81
CA GLN A 93 1.80 14.82 -49.78
C GLN A 93 0.47 15.56 -50.04
N SER A 94 -0.05 16.09 -48.91
CA SER A 94 -0.54 17.46 -48.68
C SER A 94 -1.99 17.89 -48.93
N THR A 95 -2.39 18.70 -47.93
CA THR A 95 -3.32 19.85 -47.89
C THR A 95 -4.84 19.64 -47.79
N ASN A 96 -5.35 20.05 -46.61
CA ASN A 96 -6.50 20.91 -46.33
C ASN A 96 -7.60 21.04 -47.40
N ASP A 97 -8.86 20.84 -46.99
CA ASP A 97 -9.83 21.94 -46.96
C ASP A 97 -11.11 21.58 -46.18
N ILE A 98 -11.58 22.57 -45.42
CA ILE A 98 -12.90 22.62 -44.78
C ILE A 98 -13.87 23.25 -45.79
N SER A 99 -14.97 22.58 -46.13
CA SER A 99 -16.24 23.28 -46.31
C SER A 99 -17.44 22.34 -46.23
N SER A 100 -18.46 22.88 -45.59
CA SER A 100 -19.79 22.32 -45.34
C SER A 100 -20.61 22.17 -46.62
N SER A 101 -21.26 21.03 -46.80
CA SER A 101 -22.46 20.91 -47.64
C SER A 101 -23.34 19.78 -47.13
N LYS A 102 -24.54 20.15 -46.66
CA LYS A 102 -25.64 19.23 -46.39
C LYS A 102 -26.08 18.62 -47.72
N ASN A 103 -26.08 17.30 -47.82
CA ASN A 103 -27.00 16.58 -48.69
C ASN A 103 -27.43 15.28 -48.01
N ASN A 104 -28.73 15.23 -47.69
CA ASN A 104 -29.45 14.00 -47.44
C ASN A 104 -29.34 13.13 -48.69
N THR A 105 -28.60 12.04 -48.57
CA THR A 105 -28.68 10.94 -49.53
C THR A 105 -28.73 9.67 -48.72
N SER A 106 -29.92 9.09 -48.69
CA SER A 106 -30.16 7.70 -48.37
C SER A 106 -29.32 6.84 -49.32
N TYR A 107 -28.13 6.43 -48.86
CA TYR A 107 -27.38 5.34 -49.46
C TYR A 107 -27.52 4.13 -48.53
N SER A 108 -28.54 3.33 -48.80
CA SER A 108 -28.41 1.89 -48.66
C SER A 108 -27.21 1.47 -49.49
N THR A 109 -26.07 1.23 -48.84
CA THR A 109 -24.98 0.48 -49.45
C THR A 109 -24.87 -0.80 -48.66
N GLU A 110 -25.34 -1.84 -49.32
CA GLU A 110 -25.24 -3.23 -48.98
C GLU A 110 -23.83 -3.59 -48.49
N ASN A 111 -23.79 -4.42 -47.45
CA ASN A 111 -22.88 -5.56 -47.32
C ASN A 111 -21.54 -5.45 -48.06
N GLN A 112 -20.53 -4.98 -47.34
CA GLN A 112 -19.33 -5.81 -47.20
C GLN A 112 -19.24 -6.32 -45.77
N ASN A 113 -20.16 -7.24 -45.47
CA ASN A 113 -19.89 -8.40 -44.64
C ASN A 113 -18.73 -9.19 -45.26
N MET A 114 -17.50 -8.69 -45.14
CA MET A 114 -16.44 -9.61 -44.79
C MET A 114 -16.53 -9.78 -43.30
N ASN A 115 -17.38 -10.74 -42.90
CA ASN A 115 -17.21 -11.45 -41.64
C ASN A 115 -15.77 -11.96 -41.66
N ASP A 116 -14.86 -11.17 -41.09
CA ASP A 116 -13.59 -11.66 -40.61
C ASP A 116 -13.90 -12.55 -39.40
N SER A 117 -14.53 -13.69 -39.71
CA SER A 117 -14.94 -14.74 -38.78
C SER A 117 -13.76 -15.36 -38.05
N SER A 118 -12.53 -14.92 -38.36
CA SER A 118 -11.30 -15.26 -37.67
C SER A 118 -10.97 -14.33 -36.49
N LYS A 119 -11.55 -13.13 -36.42
CA LYS A 119 -11.25 -12.15 -35.36
C LYS A 119 -12.19 -12.33 -34.18
N ILE A 120 -11.65 -12.86 -33.08
CA ILE A 120 -12.35 -12.94 -31.82
C ILE A 120 -12.59 -11.53 -31.28
N TRP A 121 -13.85 -11.23 -31.00
CA TRP A 121 -14.27 -10.00 -30.33
C TRP A 121 -15.49 -10.30 -29.45
N VAL A 122 -15.29 -10.26 -28.13
CA VAL A 122 -16.28 -10.62 -27.12
C VAL A 122 -16.50 -9.41 -26.21
N PRO A 123 -17.58 -8.62 -26.42
CA PRO A 123 -17.85 -7.42 -25.64
C PRO A 123 -18.13 -7.67 -24.15
N SER A 124 -18.48 -8.91 -23.77
CA SER A 124 -18.71 -9.29 -22.37
C SER A 124 -17.43 -9.59 -21.60
N ASN A 125 -16.27 -9.68 -22.26
CA ASN A 125 -14.99 -9.83 -21.58
C ASN A 125 -14.61 -8.53 -20.84
N PRO A 126 -13.71 -8.60 -19.84
CA PRO A 126 -13.15 -7.41 -19.21
C PRO A 126 -12.57 -6.45 -20.24
N LYS A 127 -12.62 -5.14 -19.94
CA LYS A 127 -12.10 -4.10 -20.83
C LYS A 127 -10.64 -4.37 -21.20
N GLY A 128 -10.34 -4.36 -22.50
CA GLY A 128 -9.01 -4.67 -23.05
C GLY A 128 -8.77 -6.17 -23.32
N ALA A 129 -9.68 -7.06 -22.89
CA ALA A 129 -9.63 -8.50 -23.14
C ALA A 129 -10.67 -8.96 -24.17
N GLU A 130 -11.32 -8.04 -24.89
CA GLU A 130 -12.38 -8.37 -25.86
C GLU A 130 -11.86 -9.27 -26.99
N ARG A 131 -10.56 -9.21 -27.28
CA ARG A 131 -9.92 -10.05 -28.32
C ARG A 131 -9.62 -11.48 -27.89
N LEU A 132 -9.90 -11.84 -26.63
CA LEU A 132 -9.63 -13.18 -26.10
C LEU A 132 -10.86 -14.08 -26.22
N PRO A 133 -10.69 -15.39 -26.51
CA PRO A 133 -11.78 -16.35 -26.36
C PRO A 133 -12.30 -16.34 -24.91
N PRO A 134 -13.61 -16.37 -24.64
CA PRO A 134 -14.12 -16.24 -23.28
C PRO A 134 -13.57 -17.31 -22.33
N GLY A 135 -13.36 -18.53 -22.84
CA GLY A 135 -12.90 -19.68 -22.05
C GLY A 135 -11.47 -19.58 -21.51
N ILE A 136 -10.65 -18.61 -21.95
CA ILE A 136 -9.29 -18.39 -21.40
C ILE A 136 -9.22 -17.15 -20.50
N VAL A 137 -10.29 -16.38 -20.40
CA VAL A 137 -10.30 -15.13 -19.62
C VAL A 137 -10.42 -15.45 -18.14
N ALA A 138 -9.41 -15.06 -17.37
CA ALA A 138 -9.48 -14.94 -15.92
C ALA A 138 -9.72 -13.47 -15.56
N SER A 139 -10.96 -13.11 -15.20
CA SER A 139 -11.33 -11.73 -14.85
C SER A 139 -10.90 -11.32 -13.44
N GLU A 140 -10.59 -12.29 -12.60
CA GLU A 140 -10.23 -12.13 -11.20
C GLU A 140 -8.92 -12.87 -10.89
N SER A 141 -8.33 -12.54 -9.75
CA SER A 141 -7.13 -13.16 -9.19
C SER A 141 -7.34 -13.48 -7.72
N ASP A 142 -6.26 -13.89 -7.03
CA ASP A 142 -6.29 -14.31 -5.64
C ASP A 142 -4.91 -14.23 -5.00
N PHE A 143 -4.85 -14.37 -3.67
CA PHE A 143 -3.60 -14.49 -2.93
C PHE A 143 -3.21 -15.95 -2.62
N TYR A 144 -3.81 -16.94 -3.28
CA TYR A 144 -3.50 -18.34 -2.99
C TYR A 144 -2.11 -18.70 -3.54
N LEU A 145 -1.23 -19.15 -2.64
CA LEU A 145 0.11 -19.59 -3.00
C LEU A 145 0.04 -20.89 -3.81
N ARG A 146 0.77 -20.93 -4.92
CA ARG A 146 0.86 -22.07 -5.85
C ARG A 146 2.28 -22.60 -5.88
N ARG A 147 2.44 -23.90 -6.10
CA ARG A 147 3.77 -24.54 -6.12
C ARG A 147 4.47 -24.23 -7.43
N LEU A 148 5.80 -24.24 -7.42
CA LEU A 148 6.61 -24.00 -8.63
C LEU A 148 6.65 -25.23 -9.57
N TRP A 149 6.14 -26.38 -9.14
CA TRP A 149 6.16 -27.66 -9.87
C TRP A 149 4.90 -28.48 -9.57
N GLY A 150 4.68 -29.54 -10.35
CA GLY A 150 3.54 -30.44 -10.19
C GLY A 150 2.33 -30.00 -11.01
N LYS A 151 1.14 -30.52 -10.65
CA LYS A 151 -0.11 -30.16 -11.34
C LYS A 151 -0.82 -29.02 -10.60
N PRO A 152 -1.28 -27.96 -11.29
CA PRO A 152 -1.96 -26.83 -10.65
C PRO A 152 -3.21 -27.19 -9.84
N ASN A 153 -3.93 -28.25 -10.23
CA ASN A 153 -5.14 -28.71 -9.54
C ASN A 153 -4.85 -29.36 -8.18
N GLU A 154 -3.59 -29.68 -7.88
CA GLU A 154 -3.15 -30.27 -6.62
C GLU A 154 -2.56 -29.22 -5.65
N ASP A 155 -2.44 -27.95 -6.07
CA ASP A 155 -1.78 -26.91 -5.27
C ASP A 155 -2.63 -26.43 -4.08
N LEU A 156 -3.96 -26.37 -4.27
CA LEU A 156 -4.88 -25.80 -3.29
C LEU A 156 -5.66 -26.93 -2.59
N THR A 157 -5.17 -27.38 -1.44
CA THR A 157 -5.88 -28.34 -0.57
C THR A 157 -7.01 -27.69 0.21
N SER A 158 -6.89 -26.39 0.49
CA SER A 158 -7.91 -25.56 1.10
C SER A 158 -7.90 -24.17 0.44
N LYS A 159 -9.03 -23.47 0.52
CA LYS A 159 -9.18 -22.11 0.00
C LYS A 159 -9.69 -21.20 1.13
N PRO A 160 -8.78 -20.43 1.76
CA PRO A 160 -9.19 -19.43 2.74
C PRO A 160 -10.23 -18.47 2.17
N ILE A 161 -11.31 -18.22 2.90
CA ILE A 161 -12.43 -17.37 2.46
C ILE A 161 -12.42 -15.99 3.12
N TYR A 162 -11.49 -15.74 4.04
CA TYR A 162 -11.31 -14.45 4.69
C TYR A 162 -9.88 -13.94 4.49
N LEU A 163 -9.70 -12.62 4.52
CA LEU A 163 -8.41 -11.97 4.38
C LEU A 163 -8.17 -11.06 5.57
N VAL A 164 -6.97 -11.13 6.16
CA VAL A 164 -6.48 -10.14 7.11
C VAL A 164 -5.17 -9.53 6.64
N THR A 165 -5.10 -8.21 6.72
CA THR A 165 -3.91 -7.44 6.41
C THR A 165 -3.49 -6.60 7.62
N PHE A 166 -2.19 -6.55 7.85
CA PHE A 166 -1.56 -5.69 8.85
C PHE A 166 -0.51 -4.82 8.19
N THR A 167 -0.47 -3.54 8.53
CA THR A 167 0.63 -2.65 8.14
C THR A 167 1.64 -2.56 9.26
N VAL A 168 2.81 -3.17 9.06
CA VAL A 168 3.68 -3.60 10.16
C VAL A 168 5.10 -3.05 10.05
N GLY A 169 5.68 -2.81 11.21
CA GLY A 169 7.10 -2.67 11.47
C GLY A 169 7.53 -3.72 12.48
N TYR A 170 8.77 -4.19 12.34
CA TYR A 170 9.31 -5.29 13.12
C TYR A 170 9.32 -5.03 14.62
N ASP A 171 9.39 -3.77 15.05
CA ASP A 171 9.37 -3.42 16.47
C ASP A 171 8.02 -3.75 17.13
N GLN A 172 6.95 -3.96 16.35
CA GLN A 172 5.62 -4.41 16.83
C GLN A 172 5.35 -5.90 16.59
N ARG A 173 6.34 -6.68 16.16
CA ARG A 173 6.15 -8.09 15.76
C ARG A 173 5.49 -8.98 16.80
N HIS A 174 5.75 -8.77 18.10
CA HIS A 174 5.11 -9.54 19.17
C HIS A 174 3.62 -9.23 19.30
N ASN A 175 3.22 -8.00 19.02
CA ASN A 175 1.80 -7.64 19.00
C ASN A 175 1.09 -8.28 17.81
N ILE A 176 1.75 -8.31 16.65
CA ILE A 176 1.23 -9.02 15.46
C ILE A 176 1.20 -10.53 15.67
N ASP A 177 2.19 -11.13 16.32
CA ASP A 177 2.17 -12.55 16.69
C ASP A 177 0.99 -12.89 17.61
N ALA A 178 0.66 -12.01 18.56
CA ALA A 178 -0.54 -12.15 19.37
C ALA A 178 -1.83 -12.01 18.55
N ALA A 179 -1.87 -11.07 17.60
CA ALA A 179 -3.00 -10.86 16.69
C ALA A 179 -3.25 -12.06 15.79
N VAL A 180 -2.22 -12.56 15.09
CA VAL A 180 -2.32 -13.68 14.13
C VAL A 180 -2.91 -14.94 14.77
N LYS A 181 -2.61 -15.20 16.04
CA LYS A 181 -3.18 -16.34 16.79
C LYS A 181 -4.71 -16.27 16.99
N LYS A 182 -5.34 -15.13 16.70
CA LYS A 182 -6.81 -14.97 16.77
C LYS A 182 -7.52 -15.29 15.45
N PHE A 183 -6.77 -15.60 14.40
CA PHE A 183 -7.28 -15.93 13.07
C PHE A 183 -7.09 -17.42 12.77
N SER A 184 -8.12 -18.05 12.22
CA SER A 184 -8.12 -19.47 11.85
C SER A 184 -7.42 -19.71 10.51
N GLU A 185 -7.32 -20.98 10.10
CA GLU A 185 -6.80 -21.35 8.77
C GLU A 185 -7.71 -20.90 7.60
N ASN A 186 -8.91 -20.39 7.89
CA ASN A 186 -9.79 -19.78 6.89
C ASN A 186 -9.31 -18.39 6.46
N PHE A 187 -8.27 -17.85 7.08
CA PHE A 187 -7.69 -16.55 6.77
C PHE A 187 -6.44 -16.65 5.92
N THR A 188 -6.40 -15.88 4.84
CA THR A 188 -5.13 -15.46 4.23
C THR A 188 -4.57 -14.31 5.03
N ILE A 189 -3.27 -14.36 5.35
CA ILE A 189 -2.57 -13.31 6.11
C ILE A 189 -1.59 -12.60 5.18
N VAL A 190 -1.73 -11.27 5.07
CA VAL A 190 -0.81 -10.42 4.30
C VAL A 190 -0.22 -9.35 5.22
N LEU A 191 1.10 -9.28 5.26
CA LEU A 191 1.85 -8.28 6.02
C LEU A 191 2.42 -7.22 5.08
N PHE A 192 2.08 -5.96 5.33
CA PHE A 192 2.56 -4.79 4.61
C PHE A 192 3.68 -4.11 5.39
N HIS A 193 4.93 -4.38 5.01
CA HIS A 193 6.13 -3.95 5.72
C HIS A 193 6.56 -2.57 5.28
N TYR A 194 6.45 -1.58 6.17
CA TYR A 194 6.89 -0.21 5.90
C TYR A 194 8.35 0.06 6.29
N ASP A 195 9.03 -0.86 6.96
CA ASP A 195 10.40 -0.66 7.47
C ASP A 195 11.49 -1.36 6.64
N GLY A 196 11.09 -2.28 5.75
CA GLY A 196 12.02 -3.06 4.93
C GLY A 196 12.66 -4.26 5.65
N ARG A 197 12.09 -4.72 6.77
CA ARG A 197 12.61 -5.81 7.61
C ARG A 197 11.85 -7.12 7.45
N ALA A 198 11.25 -7.35 6.27
CA ALA A 198 10.34 -8.48 6.04
C ALA A 198 10.97 -9.85 6.34
N SER A 199 12.26 -10.05 6.03
CA SER A 199 12.97 -11.32 6.28
C SER A 199 13.20 -11.63 7.76
N GLU A 200 13.17 -10.62 8.64
CA GLU A 200 13.39 -10.86 10.07
C GLU A 200 12.19 -11.57 10.73
N TRP A 201 11.01 -11.51 10.09
CA TRP A 201 9.80 -12.19 10.56
C TRP A 201 9.83 -13.71 10.41
N ASP A 202 10.84 -14.26 9.72
CA ASP A 202 11.05 -15.72 9.59
C ASP A 202 11.28 -16.42 10.95
N GLU A 203 11.48 -15.66 12.03
CA GLU A 203 11.47 -16.18 13.40
C GLU A 203 10.14 -16.84 13.79
N PHE A 204 9.03 -16.45 13.15
CA PHE A 204 7.71 -17.04 13.40
C PHE A 204 7.34 -18.05 12.32
N GLU A 205 7.04 -19.30 12.72
CA GLU A 205 6.66 -20.36 11.75
C GLU A 205 5.38 -20.03 10.97
N TRP A 206 4.42 -19.31 11.56
CA TRP A 206 3.24 -18.86 10.83
C TRP A 206 3.58 -17.81 9.76
N SER A 207 4.64 -17.02 9.96
CA SER A 207 5.02 -15.95 9.04
C SER A 207 5.54 -16.51 7.72
N LYS A 208 6.19 -17.68 7.72
CA LYS A 208 6.63 -18.38 6.50
C LYS A 208 5.48 -18.78 5.57
N ARG A 209 4.26 -18.83 6.10
CA ARG A 209 3.02 -19.09 5.34
C ARG A 209 2.24 -17.82 4.99
N ALA A 210 2.61 -16.68 5.58
CA ALA A 210 2.01 -15.39 5.28
C ALA A 210 2.62 -14.79 4.01
N ILE A 211 1.93 -13.81 3.43
CA ILE A 211 2.43 -13.06 2.27
C ILE A 211 3.04 -11.76 2.76
N HIS A 212 4.28 -11.51 2.36
CA HIS A 212 5.01 -10.31 2.74
C HIS A 212 5.13 -9.37 1.55
N VAL A 213 4.62 -8.15 1.69
CA VAL A 213 4.82 -7.06 0.72
C VAL A 213 5.58 -5.95 1.42
N SER A 214 6.73 -5.53 0.87
CA SER A 214 7.56 -4.50 1.51
C SER A 214 7.76 -3.29 0.62
N ALA A 215 7.48 -2.11 1.18
CA ALA A 215 7.77 -0.83 0.57
C ALA A 215 8.07 0.19 1.68
N LYS A 216 9.29 0.71 1.71
CA LYS A 216 9.76 1.56 2.82
C LYS A 216 8.93 2.85 2.94
N LYS A 217 8.59 3.21 4.17
CA LYS A 217 7.88 4.43 4.57
C LYS A 217 6.54 4.63 3.85
N GLN A 218 5.86 3.54 3.52
CA GLN A 218 4.51 3.58 2.95
C GLN A 218 3.46 3.30 4.02
N THR A 219 2.30 3.93 3.89
CA THR A 219 1.18 3.84 4.83
C THR A 219 0.23 2.70 4.47
N LYS A 220 -0.64 2.33 5.42
CA LYS A 220 -1.66 1.30 5.25
C LYS A 220 -2.51 1.46 3.99
N TRP A 221 -3.03 2.67 3.77
CA TRP A 221 -3.90 2.94 2.63
C TRP A 221 -3.14 3.04 1.31
N TRP A 222 -1.83 3.34 1.32
CA TRP A 222 -0.99 3.22 0.13
C TRP A 222 -0.89 1.77 -0.34
N PHE A 223 -0.66 0.82 0.59
CA PHE A 223 -0.62 -0.61 0.29
C PHE A 223 -2.00 -1.12 -0.13
N ALA A 224 -3.04 -0.81 0.64
CA ALA A 224 -4.40 -1.26 0.35
C ALA A 224 -4.83 -0.85 -1.06
N LYS A 225 -4.55 0.39 -1.49
CA LYS A 225 -4.87 0.85 -2.85
C LYS A 225 -4.17 0.05 -3.95
N ARG A 226 -2.97 -0.47 -3.70
CA ARG A 226 -2.11 -1.10 -4.73
C ARG A 226 -2.20 -2.62 -4.75
N PHE A 227 -2.41 -3.24 -3.60
CA PHE A 227 -2.35 -4.70 -3.45
C PHE A 227 -3.72 -5.33 -3.17
N LEU A 228 -4.70 -4.56 -2.69
CA LEU A 228 -6.04 -5.06 -2.41
C LEU A 228 -7.04 -4.65 -3.49
N HIS A 229 -6.67 -4.78 -4.76
CA HIS A 229 -7.60 -4.51 -5.87
C HIS A 229 -8.85 -5.40 -5.75
N PRO A 230 -10.07 -4.91 -6.03
CA PRO A 230 -11.30 -5.69 -5.84
C PRO A 230 -11.27 -7.04 -6.56
N ASP A 231 -10.72 -7.06 -7.77
CA ASP A 231 -10.61 -8.30 -8.54
C ASP A 231 -9.50 -9.25 -8.04
N ILE A 232 -8.56 -8.80 -7.19
CA ILE A 232 -7.56 -9.67 -6.52
C ILE A 232 -8.15 -10.25 -5.23
N VAL A 233 -8.92 -9.46 -4.49
CA VAL A 233 -9.54 -9.90 -3.23
C VAL A 233 -10.94 -10.48 -3.41
N ALA A 234 -11.38 -10.62 -4.67
CA ALA A 234 -12.67 -11.16 -5.05
C ALA A 234 -13.00 -12.54 -4.45
N PRO A 235 -12.06 -13.43 -4.11
CA PRO A 235 -12.42 -14.70 -3.45
C PRO A 235 -12.79 -14.59 -1.97
N TYR A 236 -12.51 -13.45 -1.32
CA TYR A 236 -12.68 -13.30 0.13
C TYR A 236 -14.03 -12.66 0.46
N ASP A 237 -14.74 -13.22 1.43
CA ASP A 237 -16.03 -12.70 1.90
C ASP A 237 -15.86 -11.45 2.77
N PHE A 238 -14.84 -11.46 3.63
CA PHE A 238 -14.50 -10.37 4.54
C PHE A 238 -13.00 -10.05 4.50
N ILE A 239 -12.70 -8.75 4.52
CA ILE A 239 -11.35 -8.19 4.37
C ILE A 239 -11.07 -7.29 5.57
N PHE A 240 -10.13 -7.72 6.41
CA PHE A 240 -9.68 -7.01 7.61
C PHE A 240 -8.44 -6.16 7.24
N ILE A 241 -8.48 -4.86 7.56
CA ILE A 241 -7.39 -3.92 7.25
C ILE A 241 -6.97 -3.22 8.53
N TRP A 242 -6.09 -3.85 9.29
CA TRP A 242 -5.83 -3.48 10.68
C TRP A 242 -4.47 -2.78 10.86
N ASP A 243 -4.43 -1.85 11.82
CA ASP A 243 -3.20 -1.31 12.36
C ASP A 243 -2.49 -2.35 13.26
N GLU A 244 -1.21 -2.10 13.52
CA GLU A 244 -0.33 -3.05 14.21
C GLU A 244 -0.31 -2.92 15.73
N ASP A 245 -0.92 -1.88 16.31
CA ASP A 245 -0.86 -1.54 17.73
C ASP A 245 -2.17 -1.84 18.47
N LEU A 246 -2.82 -2.94 18.08
CA LEU A 246 -4.08 -3.43 18.64
C LEU A 246 -3.84 -4.58 19.62
N GLY A 247 -4.28 -4.42 20.87
CA GLY A 247 -4.45 -5.51 21.83
C GLY A 247 -5.69 -6.33 21.51
N VAL A 248 -5.56 -7.65 21.45
CA VAL A 248 -6.57 -8.58 20.92
C VAL A 248 -6.98 -9.66 21.92
N GLU A 249 -6.72 -9.45 23.22
CA GLU A 249 -6.93 -10.44 24.27
C GLU A 249 -8.36 -11.01 24.23
N HIS A 250 -9.32 -10.13 23.97
CA HIS A 250 -10.76 -10.41 23.98
C HIS A 250 -11.40 -10.58 22.60
N PHE A 251 -10.57 -10.72 21.56
CA PHE A 251 -11.01 -10.87 20.18
C PHE A 251 -10.79 -12.31 19.69
N VAL A 252 -11.76 -12.84 18.95
CA VAL A 252 -11.73 -14.10 18.20
C VAL A 252 -12.40 -13.88 16.84
N ALA A 253 -11.65 -14.04 15.76
CA ALA A 253 -12.10 -13.62 14.42
C ALA A 253 -13.35 -14.36 13.91
N GLU A 254 -13.48 -15.66 14.21
CA GLU A 254 -14.61 -16.48 13.78
C GLU A 254 -15.92 -16.06 14.49
N GLU A 255 -15.89 -15.79 15.80
CA GLU A 255 -17.06 -15.28 16.53
C GLU A 255 -17.42 -13.86 16.09
N TYR A 256 -16.42 -13.03 15.76
CA TYR A 256 -16.65 -11.72 15.17
C TYR A 256 -17.39 -11.82 13.83
N ILE A 257 -16.90 -12.63 12.88
CA ILE A 257 -17.53 -12.80 11.57
C ILE A 257 -18.95 -13.36 11.71
N LYS A 258 -19.19 -14.27 12.65
CA LYS A 258 -20.52 -14.79 12.95
C LYS A 258 -21.50 -13.67 13.34
N LEU A 259 -21.07 -12.71 14.16
CA LEU A 259 -21.89 -11.55 14.53
C LEU A 259 -22.08 -10.59 13.36
N VAL A 260 -21.02 -10.32 12.58
CA VAL A 260 -21.10 -9.51 11.35
C VAL A 260 -22.16 -10.07 10.39
N LYS A 261 -22.12 -11.38 10.13
CA LYS A 261 -23.12 -12.08 9.30
C LYS A 261 -24.51 -12.04 9.93
N LYS A 262 -24.64 -12.34 11.23
CA LYS A 262 -25.92 -12.32 11.97
C LYS A 262 -26.62 -10.97 11.89
N HIS A 263 -25.87 -9.87 11.97
CA HIS A 263 -26.41 -8.51 12.00
C HIS A 263 -26.42 -7.80 10.64
N GLY A 264 -26.03 -8.50 9.56
CA GLY A 264 -26.02 -7.96 8.20
C GLY A 264 -25.07 -6.77 8.03
N LEU A 265 -23.92 -6.80 8.70
CA LEU A 265 -22.93 -5.72 8.62
C LEU A 265 -22.05 -5.90 7.38
N GLU A 266 -21.95 -4.84 6.58
CA GLU A 266 -21.11 -4.78 5.37
C GLU A 266 -19.79 -4.05 5.65
N ILE A 267 -19.79 -3.10 6.58
CA ILE A 267 -18.59 -2.44 7.09
C ILE A 267 -18.68 -2.46 8.61
N SER A 268 -17.62 -2.92 9.27
CA SER A 268 -17.66 -3.08 10.71
C SER A 268 -16.29 -2.93 11.35
N GLN A 269 -16.27 -2.82 12.68
CA GLN A 269 -15.05 -2.93 13.46
C GLN A 269 -15.35 -3.60 14.80
N PRO A 270 -14.35 -4.17 15.49
CA PRO A 270 -14.47 -4.55 16.89
C PRO A 270 -14.75 -3.33 17.78
N GLY A 271 -15.41 -3.54 18.93
CA GLY A 271 -15.54 -2.50 19.96
C GLY A 271 -14.17 -2.06 20.49
N LEU A 272 -14.02 -0.77 20.81
CA LEU A 272 -12.81 -0.26 21.46
C LEU A 272 -12.99 -0.15 22.96
N GLU A 273 -12.06 -0.74 23.71
CA GLU A 273 -12.01 -0.61 25.16
C GLU A 273 -11.74 0.87 25.56
N PRO A 274 -12.59 1.51 26.38
CA PRO A 274 -12.55 2.95 26.62
C PRO A 274 -11.42 3.42 27.56
N ASN A 275 -10.62 2.51 28.12
CA ASN A 275 -9.71 2.77 29.24
C ASN A 275 -8.57 3.78 28.94
N ARG A 276 -8.33 4.12 27.67
CA ARG A 276 -7.26 5.06 27.25
C ARG A 276 -7.78 6.32 26.54
N GLY A 277 -9.08 6.59 26.64
CA GLY A 277 -9.72 7.69 25.93
C GLY A 277 -10.01 7.33 24.47
N LEU A 278 -11.05 7.94 23.91
CA LEU A 278 -11.54 7.65 22.56
C LEU A 278 -11.79 8.96 21.82
N THR A 279 -11.46 8.99 20.54
CA THR A 279 -11.75 10.15 19.67
C THR A 279 -13.26 10.24 19.41
N TRP A 280 -13.87 9.11 19.05
CA TRP A 280 -15.27 8.95 18.64
C TRP A 280 -16.01 8.07 19.65
N GLN A 281 -17.19 8.50 20.10
CA GLN A 281 -18.05 7.66 20.94
C GLN A 281 -18.59 6.46 20.17
N MET A 282 -18.72 6.57 18.84
CA MET A 282 -19.23 5.48 18.01
C MET A 282 -18.34 4.24 18.03
N THR A 283 -17.05 4.37 18.34
CA THR A 283 -16.13 3.22 18.41
C THR A 283 -16.12 2.54 19.78
N LYS A 284 -16.73 3.18 20.79
CA LYS A 284 -16.68 2.74 22.18
C LYS A 284 -17.44 1.43 22.35
N ARG A 285 -16.74 0.42 22.88
CA ARG A 285 -17.37 -0.83 23.29
C ARG A 285 -18.48 -0.58 24.31
N ARG A 286 -19.62 -1.24 24.11
CA ARG A 286 -20.75 -1.29 25.03
C ARG A 286 -20.86 -2.67 25.69
N GLY A 287 -21.27 -2.68 26.96
CA GLY A 287 -21.37 -3.93 27.73
C GLY A 287 -22.75 -4.59 27.68
N ASP A 288 -23.74 -3.93 27.09
CA ASP A 288 -25.17 -4.26 27.14
C ASP A 288 -25.72 -4.81 25.82
N CYS A 289 -24.93 -4.83 24.76
CA CYS A 289 -25.33 -5.33 23.45
C CYS A 289 -24.19 -6.09 22.75
N GLU A 290 -24.54 -6.91 21.74
CA GLU A 290 -23.55 -7.61 20.91
C GLU A 290 -22.97 -6.71 19.82
N VAL A 291 -23.79 -5.79 19.31
CA VAL A 291 -23.49 -4.85 18.22
C VAL A 291 -24.27 -3.56 18.46
N HIS A 292 -23.66 -2.41 18.18
CA HIS A 292 -24.37 -1.14 18.02
C HIS A 292 -24.02 -0.47 16.68
N LYS A 293 -24.99 0.31 16.18
CA LYS A 293 -24.91 1.00 14.87
C LYS A 293 -25.10 2.52 14.99
N GLN A 294 -25.39 2.99 16.20
CA GLN A 294 -25.63 4.39 16.51
C GLN A 294 -25.11 4.73 17.90
N THR A 295 -24.70 5.97 18.11
CA THR A 295 -24.27 6.52 19.39
C THR A 295 -24.79 7.93 19.63
N GLU A 296 -24.80 8.32 20.90
CA GLU A 296 -24.78 9.72 21.26
C GLU A 296 -23.32 10.20 21.22
N GLU A 297 -23.06 11.26 20.45
CA GLU A 297 -21.76 11.91 20.36
C GLU A 297 -21.71 13.19 21.19
N LYS A 298 -20.53 13.80 21.24
CA LYS A 298 -20.34 15.12 21.85
C LYS A 298 -21.30 16.16 21.24
N PRO A 299 -21.84 17.10 22.04
CA PRO A 299 -22.74 18.14 21.52
C PRO A 299 -22.18 18.85 20.29
N GLY A 300 -22.99 18.92 19.22
CA GLY A 300 -22.64 19.59 17.97
C GLY A 300 -21.84 18.74 16.96
N TRP A 301 -21.50 17.48 17.29
CA TRP A 301 -20.71 16.63 16.39
C TRP A 301 -21.55 15.86 15.38
N CYS A 302 -22.87 15.79 15.58
CA CYS A 302 -23.78 15.12 14.67
C CYS A 302 -24.80 16.10 14.10
N SER A 303 -24.73 16.31 12.80
CA SER A 303 -25.73 17.06 12.03
C SER A 303 -27.01 16.24 11.83
N ASP A 304 -26.86 14.93 11.60
CA ASP A 304 -27.94 13.95 11.51
C ASP A 304 -27.55 12.69 12.30
N PRO A 305 -28.41 12.15 13.19
CA PRO A 305 -28.15 10.93 13.94
C PRO A 305 -27.87 9.68 13.08
N ARG A 306 -28.30 9.66 11.81
CA ARG A 306 -28.07 8.56 10.86
C ARG A 306 -26.79 8.70 10.05
N LEU A 307 -26.07 9.82 10.18
CA LEU A 307 -24.83 10.08 9.47
C LEU A 307 -23.63 10.00 10.42
N PRO A 308 -22.41 9.83 9.85
CA PRO A 308 -21.19 9.94 10.63
C PRO A 308 -21.07 11.27 11.36
N PRO A 309 -20.48 11.30 12.58
CA PRO A 309 -19.93 10.15 13.30
C PRO A 309 -20.95 9.39 14.17
N CYS A 310 -22.20 9.85 14.29
CA CYS A 310 -23.20 9.24 15.18
C CYS A 310 -23.69 7.85 14.75
N ALA A 311 -23.72 7.61 13.45
CA ALA A 311 -24.04 6.31 12.86
C ALA A 311 -23.26 6.15 11.55
N ALA A 312 -23.39 5.00 10.90
CA ALA A 312 -22.76 4.77 9.61
C ALA A 312 -21.22 4.98 9.60
N PHE A 313 -20.57 4.83 10.75
CA PHE A 313 -19.17 5.19 10.98
C PHE A 313 -18.42 4.05 11.65
N VAL A 314 -17.23 3.77 11.13
CA VAL A 314 -16.18 2.99 11.78
C VAL A 314 -14.85 3.70 11.58
N GLU A 315 -13.96 3.59 12.54
CA GLU A 315 -12.62 4.16 12.46
C GLU A 315 -11.71 3.28 11.61
N ILE A 316 -10.90 3.92 10.78
CA ILE A 316 -9.99 3.34 9.80
C ILE A 316 -8.89 2.53 10.44
N MET A 317 -8.76 2.51 11.77
CA MET A 317 -7.75 1.76 12.52
C MET A 317 -7.94 0.25 12.40
N ALA A 318 -9.16 -0.25 12.63
CA ALA A 318 -9.47 -1.68 12.61
C ALA A 318 -10.73 -2.06 11.78
N PRO A 319 -10.93 -1.49 10.58
CA PRO A 319 -12.11 -1.78 9.78
C PRO A 319 -12.07 -3.18 9.19
N VAL A 320 -13.27 -3.71 8.98
CA VAL A 320 -13.55 -4.95 8.28
C VAL A 320 -14.62 -4.67 7.24
N PHE A 321 -14.34 -5.03 6.00
CA PHE A 321 -15.22 -4.80 4.86
C PHE A 321 -15.72 -6.14 4.32
N SER A 322 -16.98 -6.19 3.91
CA SER A 322 -17.44 -7.21 2.98
C SER A 322 -16.78 -7.01 1.61
N ARG A 323 -16.78 -8.07 0.80
CA ARG A 323 -16.32 -8.02 -0.59
C ARG A 323 -16.96 -6.88 -1.39
N GLU A 324 -18.27 -6.73 -1.28
CA GLU A 324 -19.04 -5.73 -2.03
C GLU A 324 -18.74 -4.30 -1.56
N ALA A 325 -18.71 -4.08 -0.25
CA ALA A 325 -18.34 -2.78 0.30
C ALA A 325 -16.92 -2.38 -0.09
N TRP A 326 -15.97 -3.33 -0.01
CA TRP A 326 -14.58 -3.08 -0.39
C TRP A 326 -14.43 -2.69 -1.87
N ARG A 327 -15.21 -3.28 -2.78
CA ARG A 327 -15.20 -2.92 -4.21
C ARG A 327 -15.45 -1.43 -4.41
N CYS A 328 -16.40 -0.85 -3.67
CA CYS A 328 -16.65 0.60 -3.68
C CYS A 328 -15.55 1.38 -2.96
N VAL A 329 -15.18 0.99 -1.73
CA VAL A 329 -14.19 1.72 -0.91
C VAL A 329 -12.84 1.80 -1.62
N TRP A 330 -12.42 0.74 -2.30
CA TRP A 330 -11.17 0.74 -3.06
C TRP A 330 -11.13 1.85 -4.13
N HIS A 331 -12.26 2.13 -4.81
CA HIS A 331 -12.36 3.20 -5.81
C HIS A 331 -12.39 4.60 -5.17
N MET A 332 -12.87 4.70 -3.93
CA MET A 332 -12.86 5.94 -3.16
C MET A 332 -11.44 6.35 -2.75
N ILE A 333 -10.56 5.39 -2.43
CA ILE A 333 -9.17 5.67 -2.04
C ILE A 333 -8.41 6.32 -3.20
N GLN A 334 -7.83 7.48 -2.93
CA GLN A 334 -7.05 8.29 -3.89
C GLN A 334 -5.61 7.80 -3.98
N ASN A 335 -5.00 7.84 -5.18
CA ASN A 335 -3.64 7.32 -5.38
C ASN A 335 -2.55 8.15 -4.68
N ASP A 336 -2.79 9.44 -4.50
CA ASP A 336 -1.86 10.44 -3.97
C ASP A 336 -2.09 10.79 -2.48
N LEU A 337 -3.27 10.46 -1.93
CA LEU A 337 -3.60 10.64 -0.51
C LEU A 337 -3.39 9.30 0.21
N VAL A 338 -2.30 9.19 0.97
CA VAL A 338 -1.78 7.91 1.43
C VAL A 338 -2.17 7.61 2.87
N HIS A 339 -2.51 8.58 3.71
CA HIS A 339 -2.80 8.36 5.13
C HIS A 339 -4.24 7.90 5.41
N GLY A 340 -5.17 8.14 4.48
CA GLY A 340 -6.57 7.72 4.57
C GLY A 340 -7.43 8.47 5.60
N TRP A 341 -6.90 9.50 6.27
CA TRP A 341 -7.70 10.31 7.20
C TRP A 341 -8.89 10.94 6.49
N GLY A 342 -10.07 10.78 7.08
CA GLY A 342 -11.34 11.24 6.52
C GLY A 342 -12.08 10.20 5.69
N LEU A 343 -11.45 9.07 5.34
CA LEU A 343 -12.16 7.96 4.68
C LEU A 343 -13.32 7.47 5.55
N ASP A 344 -13.14 7.42 6.87
CA ASP A 344 -14.11 7.02 7.89
C ASP A 344 -15.49 7.66 7.70
N PHE A 345 -15.50 8.95 7.34
CA PHE A 345 -16.71 9.74 7.12
C PHE A 345 -17.38 9.48 5.77
N ALA A 346 -16.61 8.97 4.81
CA ALA A 346 -17.08 8.70 3.46
C ALA A 346 -17.50 7.24 3.26
N LEU A 347 -17.06 6.31 4.14
CA LEU A 347 -17.37 4.87 4.04
C LEU A 347 -18.88 4.58 3.88
N GLN A 348 -19.73 5.39 4.51
CA GLN A 348 -21.19 5.27 4.38
C GLN A 348 -21.70 5.33 2.92
N LYS A 349 -20.97 5.98 2.01
CA LYS A 349 -21.37 6.09 0.60
C LYS A 349 -21.27 4.78 -0.17
N CYS A 350 -20.63 3.77 0.42
CA CYS A 350 -20.43 2.46 -0.20
C CYS A 350 -21.45 1.40 0.24
N VAL A 351 -22.44 1.76 1.06
CA VAL A 351 -23.42 0.81 1.61
C VAL A 351 -24.78 1.49 1.78
N GLU A 352 -25.86 0.78 1.43
CA GLU A 352 -27.24 1.30 1.54
C GLU A 352 -28.18 0.29 2.23
N PRO A 353 -28.97 0.68 3.26
CA PRO A 353 -28.83 1.92 4.05
C PRO A 353 -27.65 1.83 5.01
N ALA A 354 -26.76 2.84 5.00
CA ALA A 354 -25.50 2.79 5.72
C ALA A 354 -25.65 2.65 7.25
N TYR A 355 -26.60 3.39 7.85
CA TYR A 355 -26.83 3.38 9.31
C TYR A 355 -27.35 2.03 9.85
N GLU A 356 -27.79 1.12 8.97
CA GLU A 356 -28.20 -0.24 9.36
C GLU A 356 -27.14 -1.29 9.06
N LYS A 357 -26.17 -1.00 8.20
CA LYS A 357 -25.20 -1.99 7.70
C LYS A 357 -23.76 -1.69 8.12
N ILE A 358 -23.54 -0.54 8.76
CA ILE A 358 -22.26 -0.18 9.36
C ILE A 358 -22.40 -0.14 10.87
N GLY A 359 -21.48 -0.77 11.59
CA GLY A 359 -21.56 -0.82 13.03
C GLY A 359 -20.35 -1.44 13.73
N VAL A 360 -20.41 -1.39 15.06
CA VAL A 360 -19.37 -1.87 15.95
C VAL A 360 -19.83 -3.16 16.62
N VAL A 361 -18.98 -4.17 16.62
CA VAL A 361 -19.24 -5.47 17.25
C VAL A 361 -18.72 -5.42 18.67
N ASP A 362 -19.58 -5.16 19.65
CA ASP A 362 -19.22 -4.95 21.05
C ASP A 362 -18.81 -6.22 21.79
N ALA A 363 -19.41 -7.36 21.41
CA ALA A 363 -19.11 -8.65 22.01
C ALA A 363 -17.70 -9.17 21.67
N GLN A 364 -17.01 -8.54 20.70
CA GLN A 364 -15.65 -8.85 20.29
C GLN A 364 -14.87 -7.54 20.22
N TRP A 365 -13.98 -7.30 21.18
CA TRP A 365 -13.37 -5.99 21.35
C TRP A 365 -11.85 -6.06 21.38
N ILE A 366 -11.25 -4.90 21.11
CA ILE A 366 -9.81 -4.68 21.04
C ILE A 366 -9.40 -3.47 21.88
N VAL A 367 -8.10 -3.36 22.15
CA VAL A 367 -7.50 -2.25 22.90
C VAL A 367 -6.55 -1.49 21.98
N HIS A 368 -6.77 -0.20 21.78
CA HIS A 368 -5.79 0.63 21.07
C HIS A 368 -4.61 0.93 22.00
N GLN A 369 -3.43 0.40 21.67
CA GLN A 369 -2.23 0.56 22.51
C GLN A 369 -1.54 1.90 22.26
N SER A 370 -1.79 2.53 21.11
CA SER A 370 -1.28 3.85 20.73
C SER A 370 0.24 3.89 20.69
N VAL A 371 0.83 2.90 20.01
CA VAL A 371 2.28 2.75 19.90
C VAL A 371 2.74 3.38 18.59
N PRO A 372 3.32 4.60 18.61
CA PRO A 372 3.69 5.30 17.38
C PRO A 372 4.92 4.65 16.76
N SER A 373 4.74 3.98 15.63
CA SER A 373 5.79 3.28 14.91
C SER A 373 6.06 3.96 13.56
N LEU A 374 5.09 3.91 12.63
CA LEU A 374 5.20 4.55 11.31
C LEU A 374 5.27 6.07 11.42
N GLY A 375 4.50 6.68 12.32
CA GLY A 375 4.54 8.13 12.56
C GLY A 375 5.94 8.62 12.92
N ASN A 376 6.73 7.80 13.62
CA ASN A 376 8.09 8.14 14.00
C ASN A 376 9.11 8.02 12.84
N GLN A 377 8.72 7.51 11.67
CA GLN A 377 9.57 7.45 10.48
C GLN A 377 9.55 8.72 9.61
N GLY A 378 8.86 9.76 10.08
CA GLY A 378 8.85 11.10 9.48
C GLY A 378 10.23 11.76 9.44
N GLN A 379 10.28 12.96 8.85
CA GLN A 379 11.50 13.76 8.86
C GLN A 379 11.60 14.56 10.17
N LEU A 380 12.81 14.64 10.72
CA LEU A 380 13.12 15.59 11.78
C LEU A 380 13.15 16.99 11.17
N ASP A 381 12.41 17.93 11.76
CA ASP A 381 12.38 19.32 11.33
C ASP A 381 12.51 20.25 12.54
N ASN A 382 13.55 21.11 12.54
CA ASN A 382 13.72 22.23 13.47
C ASN A 382 13.38 21.93 14.94
N GLY A 383 13.85 20.79 15.47
CA GLY A 383 13.65 20.38 16.87
C GLY A 383 12.29 19.74 17.18
N LYS A 384 11.39 19.57 16.20
CA LYS A 384 10.13 18.83 16.35
C LYS A 384 10.34 17.34 16.13
N ALA A 385 9.60 16.53 16.88
CA ALA A 385 9.64 15.08 16.72
C ALA A 385 9.08 14.65 15.34
N PRO A 386 9.59 13.56 14.74
CA PRO A 386 9.24 13.14 13.36
C PRO A 386 7.74 13.00 13.09
N TRP A 387 6.99 12.52 14.08
CA TRP A 387 5.54 12.31 13.97
C TRP A 387 4.74 13.59 13.76
N HIS A 388 5.28 14.76 14.10
CA HIS A 388 4.60 16.04 13.84
C HIS A 388 4.42 16.28 12.34
N GLY A 389 5.47 16.05 11.54
CA GLY A 389 5.40 16.23 10.08
C GLY A 389 4.43 15.25 9.43
N VAL A 390 4.40 14.01 9.91
CA VAL A 390 3.42 13.00 9.46
C VAL A 390 2.00 13.45 9.80
N ARG A 391 1.74 13.88 11.03
CA ARG A 391 0.41 14.33 11.47
C ARG A 391 -0.06 15.57 10.72
N GLU A 392 0.84 16.49 10.41
CA GLU A 392 0.53 17.65 9.59
C GLU A 392 0.10 17.24 8.18
N ARG A 393 0.84 16.32 7.56
CA ARG A 393 0.45 15.75 6.27
C ARG A 393 -0.89 15.01 6.34
N CYS A 394 -1.18 14.27 7.41
CA CYS A 394 -2.49 13.64 7.59
C CYS A 394 -3.64 14.66 7.55
N ARG A 395 -3.50 15.80 8.25
CA ARG A 395 -4.53 16.86 8.24
C ARG A 395 -4.69 17.49 6.87
N GLN A 396 -3.58 17.74 6.18
CA GLN A 396 -3.61 18.29 4.82
C GLN A 396 -4.31 17.35 3.85
N GLU A 397 -3.97 16.05 3.89
CA GLU A 397 -4.60 15.03 3.06
C GLU A 397 -6.09 14.87 3.36
N TRP A 398 -6.49 14.92 4.64
CA TRP A 398 -7.90 14.91 5.03
C TRP A 398 -8.66 16.09 4.43
N LYS A 399 -8.13 17.32 4.57
CA LYS A 399 -8.75 18.51 3.98
C LYS A 399 -8.88 18.38 2.45
N MET A 400 -7.83 17.91 1.78
CA MET A 400 -7.86 17.67 0.33
C MET A 400 -8.91 16.64 -0.07
N PHE A 401 -9.03 15.54 0.69
CA PHE A 401 -10.04 14.51 0.44
C PHE A 401 -11.46 15.06 0.58
N GLN A 402 -11.75 15.80 1.66
CA GLN A 402 -13.05 16.43 1.88
C GLN A 402 -13.43 17.38 0.74
N THR A 403 -12.51 18.26 0.33
CA THR A 403 -12.74 19.16 -0.82
C THR A 403 -13.02 18.39 -2.10
N ARG A 404 -12.21 17.36 -2.42
CA ARG A 404 -12.43 16.54 -3.63
C ARG A 404 -13.79 15.84 -3.64
N MET A 405 -14.21 15.29 -2.50
CA MET A 405 -15.51 14.64 -2.38
C MET A 405 -16.65 15.64 -2.58
N ALA A 406 -16.60 16.78 -1.90
CA ALA A 406 -17.63 17.83 -2.01
C ALA A 406 -17.73 18.40 -3.45
N ASP A 407 -16.58 18.69 -4.08
CA ASP A 407 -16.53 19.20 -5.46
C ASP A 407 -17.05 18.18 -6.47
N ALA A 408 -16.71 16.90 -6.30
CA ALA A 408 -17.18 15.82 -7.16
C ALA A 408 -18.71 15.64 -7.04
N GLU A 409 -19.25 15.65 -5.83
CA GLU A 409 -20.69 15.55 -5.58
C GLU A 409 -21.45 16.73 -6.17
N LYS A 410 -20.97 17.95 -5.92
CA LYS A 410 -21.55 19.16 -6.50
C LYS A 410 -21.54 19.12 -8.02
N SER A 411 -20.44 18.67 -8.62
CA SER A 411 -20.31 18.53 -10.07
C SER A 411 -21.29 17.49 -10.64
N TYR A 412 -21.47 16.37 -9.94
CA TYR A 412 -22.42 15.33 -10.30
C TYR A 412 -23.86 15.83 -10.27
N TYR A 413 -24.31 16.44 -9.16
CA TYR A 413 -25.69 16.96 -9.05
C TYR A 413 -25.97 18.03 -10.09
N LYS A 414 -25.01 18.94 -10.33
CA LYS A 414 -25.11 19.94 -11.39
C LYS A 414 -25.26 19.30 -12.78
N ALA A 415 -24.49 18.25 -13.08
CA ALA A 415 -24.58 17.53 -14.35
C ALA A 415 -25.93 16.80 -14.52
N MET A 416 -26.54 16.36 -13.42
CA MET A 416 -27.86 15.73 -13.40
C MET A 416 -29.02 16.72 -13.38
N GLY A 417 -28.76 18.04 -13.31
CA GLY A 417 -29.80 19.06 -13.18
C GLY A 417 -30.55 19.02 -11.84
N ILE A 418 -29.93 18.47 -10.80
CA ILE A 418 -30.46 18.38 -9.45
C ILE A 418 -29.79 19.48 -8.61
N ASP A 419 -30.57 20.23 -7.85
CA ASP A 419 -30.00 21.15 -6.87
C ASP A 419 -29.26 20.32 -5.81
N PRO A 420 -27.95 20.56 -5.61
CA PRO A 420 -27.21 19.83 -4.60
C PRO A 420 -27.91 20.06 -3.25
N PRO A 421 -28.02 19.03 -2.39
CA PRO A 421 -28.50 19.23 -1.03
C PRO A 421 -27.69 20.37 -0.40
N ASN A 422 -28.32 21.26 0.36
CA ASN A 422 -27.64 22.39 1.01
C ASN A 422 -26.47 21.84 1.84
N PHE A 423 -25.27 21.83 1.27
CA PHE A 423 -24.04 21.56 1.97
C PHE A 423 -23.80 22.78 2.84
N THR A 424 -24.32 22.76 4.06
CA THR A 424 -23.78 23.62 5.07
C THR A 424 -22.35 23.15 5.30
N ASP A 425 -21.38 24.00 4.97
CA ASP A 425 -19.99 23.85 5.39
C ASP A 425 -19.98 23.74 6.93
N HIS A 426 -20.03 22.51 7.42
CA HIS A 426 -19.87 22.21 8.84
C HIS A 426 -18.51 21.54 9.00
N HIS A 427 -17.56 22.42 9.29
CA HIS A 427 -16.13 22.18 9.51
C HIS A 427 -15.85 21.23 10.67
#